data_AF-A0A0F9SK69-F1
#
_entry.id   AF-A0A0F9SK69-F1
#
_cell.length_a   1.000
_cell.length_b   1.000
_cell.length_c   1.000
_cell.angle_alpha   90.00
_cell.angle_beta   90.00
_cell.angle_gamma   90.00
#
_symmetry.space_group_name_H-M   'P 1'
#
loop_
_entity.id
_entity.type
_entity.pdbx_description
1 polymer ?
#
loop_
_entity_poly.entity_id
_entity_poly.type
_entity_poly.pdbx_seq_one_letter_code
_entity_poly.pdbx_strand_id
1 'polypeptide(L)'
;MMPEQHQWEAGPDEELKIPKVYITQLRHEIVVLAQKKEFTFRCSKYKKVRGGAWRFNHVIIDTSKLNAQGAVELKRVTYHPSLELVNVPFMVVPALEEVGTD
;
A
#
# COMPACT_ATOMS: atom_id res chain seq x y z
N MET A 1 -17.66 19.07 -8.04
CA MET A 1 -16.82 18.08 -8.75
C MET A 1 -15.71 17.66 -7.82
N MET A 2 -15.72 16.42 -7.33
CA MET A 2 -14.63 15.87 -6.52
C MET A 2 -13.55 15.41 -7.52
N PRO A 3 -12.27 15.77 -7.38
CA PRO A 3 -11.28 15.33 -8.33
C PRO A 3 -11.06 13.82 -8.13
N GLU A 4 -11.40 13.03 -9.14
CA GLU A 4 -11.02 11.61 -9.33
C GLU A 4 -9.50 11.43 -9.50
N GLN A 5 -8.69 12.41 -9.09
CA GLN A 5 -7.38 12.73 -9.68
C GLN A 5 -6.18 12.27 -8.84
N HIS A 6 -6.39 11.41 -7.85
CA HIS A 6 -5.31 10.95 -6.95
C HIS A 6 -5.24 9.42 -6.86
N GLN A 7 -5.57 8.69 -7.92
CA GLN A 7 -5.21 7.29 -8.05
C GLN A 7 -4.22 7.18 -9.19
N TRP A 8 -3.05 6.61 -8.92
CA TRP A 8 -1.99 6.39 -9.91
C TRP A 8 -1.68 4.90 -9.96
N GLU A 9 -1.44 4.40 -11.16
CA GLU A 9 -1.07 3.02 -11.44
C GLU A 9 0.06 3.03 -12.45
N ALA A 10 1.02 2.11 -12.28
CA ALA A 10 2.04 1.81 -13.26
C ALA A 10 2.13 0.31 -13.46
N GLY A 11 2.29 -0.10 -14.71
CA GLY A 11 2.67 -1.46 -15.07
C GLY A 11 4.13 -1.81 -14.71
N PRO A 12 4.58 -3.03 -15.04
CA PRO A 12 5.89 -3.54 -14.66
C PRO A 12 7.08 -2.70 -15.17
N ASP A 13 6.92 -2.09 -16.34
CA ASP A 13 7.95 -1.33 -17.04
C ASP A 13 7.64 0.18 -17.09
N GLU A 14 6.63 0.62 -16.34
CA GLU A 14 6.22 2.01 -16.26
C GLU A 14 6.76 2.63 -14.97
N GLU A 15 7.42 3.78 -15.08
CA GLU A 15 7.81 4.55 -13.90
C GLU A 15 6.55 5.21 -13.31
N LEU A 16 6.13 4.74 -12.13
CA LEU A 16 5.03 5.39 -11.41
C LEU A 16 5.49 6.75 -10.89
N LYS A 17 5.09 7.82 -11.58
CA LYS A 17 5.35 9.19 -11.15
C LYS A 17 4.40 9.64 -10.05
N ILE A 18 4.50 9.00 -8.87
CA ILE A 18 3.89 9.53 -7.66
C ILE A 18 4.74 10.72 -7.18
N PRO A 19 4.15 11.88 -6.86
CA PRO A 19 4.87 12.93 -6.18
C PRO A 19 5.57 12.41 -4.91
N LYS A 20 6.88 12.67 -4.79
CA LYS A 20 7.74 12.19 -3.69
C LYS A 20 7.15 12.39 -2.30
N VAL A 21 6.43 13.50 -2.09
CA VAL A 21 5.73 13.82 -0.83
C VAL A 21 4.78 12.72 -0.36
N TYR A 22 4.16 11.97 -1.28
CA TYR A 22 3.24 10.89 -0.93
C TYR A 22 3.96 9.59 -0.52
N ILE A 23 5.23 9.43 -0.91
CA ILE A 23 6.07 8.30 -0.53
C ILE A 23 6.75 8.59 0.81
N THR A 24 7.33 9.79 0.98
CA THR A 24 8.06 10.16 2.20
C THR A 24 7.17 10.29 3.44
N GLN A 25 5.85 10.37 3.27
CA GLN A 25 4.91 10.41 4.39
C GLN A 25 4.40 9.02 4.81
N LEU A 26 4.79 7.95 4.11
CA LEU A 26 4.46 6.59 4.51
C LEU A 26 5.17 6.29 5.83
N ARG A 27 4.43 5.65 6.75
CA ARG A 27 4.93 5.34 8.10
C ARG A 27 4.70 3.88 8.45
N HIS A 28 3.66 3.27 7.90
CA HIS A 28 3.23 1.96 8.32
C HIS A 28 3.18 1.01 7.13
N GLU A 29 3.81 -0.13 7.25
CA GLU A 29 3.54 -1.29 6.41
C GLU A 29 2.50 -2.17 7.09
N ILE A 30 1.46 -2.50 6.34
CA ILE A 30 0.30 -3.27 6.80
C ILE A 30 0.37 -4.63 6.11
N VAL A 31 0.50 -5.68 6.92
CA VAL A 31 0.48 -7.07 6.46
C VAL A 31 -0.92 -7.63 6.70
N VAL A 32 -1.69 -7.82 5.64
CA VAL A 32 -3.05 -8.35 5.74
C VAL A 32 -3.02 -9.87 5.67
N LEU A 33 -3.51 -10.50 6.74
CA LEU A 33 -3.55 -11.94 6.89
C LEU A 33 -4.91 -12.46 6.39
N ALA A 34 -5.00 -12.83 5.12
CA ALA A 34 -6.21 -13.46 4.59
C ALA A 34 -5.97 -14.95 4.29
N GLN A 35 -6.99 -15.77 4.55
CA GLN A 35 -6.93 -17.24 4.47
C GLN A 35 -6.39 -17.82 3.15
N LYS A 36 -6.46 -17.06 2.05
CA LYS A 36 -6.04 -17.50 0.71
C LYS A 36 -4.80 -16.79 0.18
N LYS A 37 -4.47 -15.61 0.71
CA LYS A 37 -3.36 -14.80 0.21
C LYS A 37 -3.00 -13.70 1.21
N GLU A 38 -1.73 -13.65 1.59
CA GLU A 38 -1.17 -12.50 2.28
C GLU A 38 -0.91 -11.40 1.25
N PHE A 39 -1.25 -10.16 1.59
CA PHE A 39 -0.83 -9.01 0.82
C PHE A 39 -0.40 -7.89 1.74
N THR A 40 0.58 -7.12 1.28
CA THR A 40 1.16 -6.01 2.00
C THR A 40 0.84 -4.70 1.29
N PHE A 41 0.70 -3.63 2.07
CA PHE A 41 0.64 -2.28 1.55
C PHE A 41 1.22 -1.29 2.56
N ARG A 42 1.73 -0.18 2.06
CA ARG A 42 2.26 0.90 2.90
C ARG A 42 1.23 2.02 3.00
N CYS A 43 1.14 2.68 4.15
CA CYS A 43 0.24 3.81 4.36
C CYS A 43 0.84 4.85 5.30
N SER A 44 0.30 6.07 5.24
CA SER A 44 0.76 7.18 6.10
C SER A 44 0.13 7.17 7.49
N LYS A 45 -1.11 6.69 7.61
CA LYS A 45 -1.92 6.69 8.83
C LYS A 45 -3.07 5.72 8.69
N TYR A 46 -3.48 5.13 9.81
CA TYR A 46 -4.62 4.23 9.91
C TYR A 46 -5.48 4.56 11.13
N LYS A 47 -6.78 4.28 11.05
CA LYS A 47 -7.71 4.44 12.18
C LYS A 47 -8.88 3.49 12.08
N LYS A 48 -9.43 3.10 13.22
CA LYS A 48 -10.70 2.38 13.29
C LYS A 48 -11.85 3.34 12.91
N VAL A 49 -12.79 2.87 12.11
CA VAL A 49 -13.98 3.63 11.70
C VAL A 49 -15.26 2.92 12.15
N ARG A 50 -16.41 3.60 11.99
CA ARG A 50 -17.73 3.05 12.37
C ARG A 50 -17.98 1.74 11.61
N GLY A 51 -18.54 0.75 12.30
CA GLY A 51 -18.79 -0.59 11.72
C GLY A 51 -17.62 -1.57 11.86
N GLY A 52 -16.58 -1.24 12.65
CA GLY A 52 -15.49 -2.16 12.96
C GLY A 52 -14.41 -2.25 11.88
N ALA A 53 -14.56 -1.50 10.79
CA ALA A 53 -13.58 -1.41 9.73
C ALA A 53 -12.36 -0.55 10.13
N TRP A 54 -11.28 -0.74 9.39
CA TRP A 54 -10.07 0.08 9.48
C TRP A 54 -9.88 0.86 8.19
N ARG A 55 -9.67 2.17 8.32
CA ARG A 55 -9.34 3.06 7.22
C ARG A 55 -7.86 3.37 7.22
N PHE A 56 -7.24 3.24 6.06
CA PHE A 56 -5.84 3.54 5.78
C PHE A 56 -5.77 4.68 4.76
N ASN A 57 -4.93 5.69 4.98
CA ASN A 57 -4.82 6.85 4.09
C ASN A 57 -3.48 6.87 3.36
N HIS A 58 -3.51 7.34 2.11
CA HIS A 58 -2.35 7.45 1.23
C HIS A 58 -1.62 6.10 1.12
N VAL A 59 -2.33 5.13 0.55
CA VAL A 59 -1.93 3.73 0.48
C VAL A 59 -1.14 3.49 -0.79
N ILE A 60 0.01 2.83 -0.68
CA ILE A 60 0.76 2.27 -1.81
C ILE A 60 0.71 0.74 -1.73
N ILE A 61 0.31 0.09 -2.81
CA ILE A 61 0.30 -1.37 -2.94
C ILE A 61 1.33 -1.76 -3.98
N ASP A 62 2.33 -2.54 -3.54
CA ASP A 62 3.33 -3.13 -4.42
C ASP A 62 2.95 -4.58 -4.69
N THR A 63 2.48 -4.87 -5.90
CA THR A 63 2.19 -6.24 -6.29
C THR A 63 3.38 -6.82 -7.05
N SER A 64 4.06 -7.77 -6.42
CA SER A 64 5.10 -8.58 -7.08
C SER A 64 4.54 -9.93 -7.53
N LYS A 65 5.17 -10.52 -8.54
CA LYS A 65 4.91 -11.90 -9.00
C LYS A 65 6.22 -12.62 -9.22
N LEU A 66 6.18 -13.95 -9.09
CA LEU A 66 7.28 -14.80 -9.55
C LEU A 66 7.24 -14.86 -11.08
N ASN A 67 8.39 -14.62 -11.72
CA ASN A 67 8.57 -14.85 -13.15
C ASN A 67 8.78 -16.36 -13.42
N ALA A 68 8.93 -16.72 -14.70
CA ALA A 68 9.09 -18.13 -15.10
C ALA A 68 10.36 -18.80 -14.52
N GLN A 69 11.32 -18.00 -14.07
CA GLN A 69 12.58 -18.43 -13.45
C GLN A 69 12.47 -18.51 -11.91
N GLY A 70 11.30 -18.19 -11.35
CA GLY A 70 11.09 -18.14 -9.90
C GLY A 70 11.69 -16.91 -9.22
N ALA A 71 12.12 -15.89 -9.98
CA ALA A 71 12.56 -14.62 -9.42
C ALA A 71 11.37 -13.67 -9.22
N VAL A 72 11.47 -12.80 -8.20
CA VAL A 72 10.42 -11.82 -7.89
C VAL A 72 10.55 -10.62 -8.82
N GLU A 73 9.50 -10.34 -9.60
CA GLU A 73 9.37 -9.14 -10.43
C GLU A 73 8.25 -8.25 -9.91
N LEU A 74 8.53 -6.94 -9.83
CA LEU A 74 7.52 -5.94 -9.52
C LEU A 74 6.57 -5.83 -10.71
N LYS A 75 5.29 -6.14 -10.49
CA LYS A 75 4.31 -6.15 -11.58
C LYS A 75 3.53 -4.85 -11.67
N ARG A 76 3.15 -4.30 -10.53
CA ARG A 76 2.30 -3.10 -10.49
C ARG A 76 2.42 -2.43 -9.15
N VAL A 77 2.61 -1.12 -9.18
CA VAL A 77 2.50 -0.23 -8.02
C VAL A 77 1.23 0.58 -8.20
N THR A 78 0.39 0.63 -7.16
CA THR A 78 -0.78 1.50 -7.14
C THR A 78 -0.77 2.41 -5.94
N TYR A 79 -1.27 3.63 -6.13
CA TYR A 79 -1.60 4.54 -5.06
C TYR A 79 -3.11 4.70 -4.91
N HIS A 80 -3.59 4.63 -3.68
CA HIS A 80 -4.97 4.90 -3.30
C HIS A 80 -5.04 5.99 -2.23
N PRO A 81 -5.91 7.00 -2.35
CA PRO A 81 -6.03 8.05 -1.34
C PRO A 81 -6.57 7.49 -0.01
N SER A 82 -7.42 6.47 -0.07
CA SER A 82 -7.97 5.77 1.08
C SER A 82 -8.29 4.32 0.72
N LEU A 83 -8.03 3.40 1.65
CA LEU A 83 -8.47 2.01 1.61
C LEU A 83 -9.21 1.69 2.90
N GLU A 84 -10.32 0.97 2.81
CA GLU A 84 -11.04 0.46 3.98
C GLU A 84 -11.07 -1.06 3.97
N LEU A 85 -10.70 -1.66 5.10
CA LEU A 85 -10.71 -3.09 5.29
C LEU A 85 -11.67 -3.46 6.42
N VAL A 86 -12.54 -4.43 6.15
CA VAL A 86 -13.59 -4.88 7.07
C VAL A 86 -13.31 -6.33 7.47
N ASN A 87 -13.33 -6.62 8.77
CA ASN A 87 -13.23 -7.99 9.31
C ASN A 87 -11.99 -8.78 8.85
N VAL A 88 -10.86 -8.11 8.61
CA VAL A 88 -9.60 -8.78 8.28
C VAL A 88 -8.56 -8.55 9.37
N PRO A 89 -7.86 -9.61 9.83
CA PRO A 89 -6.72 -9.44 10.72
C PRO A 89 -5.54 -8.87 9.93
N PHE A 90 -4.78 -7.99 10.58
CA PHE A 90 -3.56 -7.42 10.02
C PHE A 90 -2.52 -7.19 11.12
N MET A 91 -1.25 -7.15 10.71
CA MET A 91 -0.14 -6.67 11.52
C MET A 91 0.36 -5.33 10.99
N VAL A 92 0.92 -4.53 11.88
CA VAL A 92 1.53 -3.24 11.54
C VAL A 92 3.01 -3.32 11.86
N VAL A 93 3.85 -2.99 10.89
CA VAL A 93 5.30 -2.82 11.08
C VAL A 93 5.71 -1.43 10.59
N PRO A 94 6.81 -0.85 11.11
CA PRO A 94 7.34 0.41 10.58
C PRO A 94 7.65 0.27 9.09
N ALA A 95 7.26 1.27 8.29
CA ALA A 95 7.66 1.33 6.90
C ALA A 95 9.16 1.66 6.80
N LEU A 96 9.81 1.26 5.71
CA LEU A 96 11.24 1.53 5.48
C LEU A 96 11.57 3.03 5.57
N GLU A 97 10.62 3.88 5.16
CA GLU A 97 10.71 5.33 5.22
C GLU A 97 10.75 5.90 6.66
N GLU A 98 10.32 5.13 7.67
CA GLU A 98 10.38 5.51 9.09
C GLU A 98 11.68 5.02 9.76
N VAL A 99 12.30 3.96 9.24
CA VAL A 99 13.51 3.34 9.82
C VAL A 99 14.81 4.02 9.32
N GLY A 100 14.74 4.77 8.21
CA GLY A 100 15.89 5.42 7.57
C GLY A 100 16.29 6.81 8.10
N THR A 101 15.80 7.23 9.27
CA THR A 101 16.26 8.45 9.96
C THR A 101 17.25 8.09 11.06
N ASP A 102 18.50 7.83 10.68
CA ASP A 102 19.69 7.92 11.53
C ASP A 102 20.77 8.72 10.78
#